data_AF-A0A0F9M401-F1
#
_entry.id   AF-A0A0F9M401-F1
#
_cell.length_a   1.000
_cell.length_b   1.000
_cell.length_c   1.000
_cell.angle_alpha   90.00
_cell.angle_beta   90.00
_cell.angle_gamma   90.00
#
_symmetry.space_group_name_H-M   'P 1'
#
loop_
_entity.id
_entity.type
_entity.pdbx_description
1 polymer ?
#
loop_
_entity_poly.entity_id
_entity_poly.type
_entity_poly.pdbx_seq_one_letter_code
_entity_poly.pdbx_strand_id
1 'polypeptide(L)'
;MNNAKPKGFRKDEEGKFHLWFELDKNGNPPNDYKLKEKQTFSIFKPDIPNIGAHPVVIGVDVSAGTGSSNSALCAWDTVTHEKIAEFVDPYTRPEALAYSAVSLAKWLGNAKLIWEQNGPGRQFGSRVSELGYNNIYLRSQDTTIEKKVTKIPGWAPTRESKLLLLGNYRDAIESGSCANRSKIALEETLEYVYGVNGGVEHSRARNKTDPSGAGASHGDRVIADALAWKCIEGFGKGKKEPDMPEAPYGSLQWRINQKKKDKQKKHKLLGKGW
;
A
#
# COMPACT_ATOMS: atom_id res chain seq x y z
N MET A 1 2.67 11.72 24.37
CA MET A 1 2.92 10.53 23.55
C MET A 1 1.68 9.65 23.63
N ASN A 2 0.83 9.66 22.60
CA ASN A 2 -0.38 8.85 22.59
C ASN A 2 0.02 7.39 22.39
N ASN A 3 -0.01 6.60 23.46
CA ASN A 3 -0.01 5.15 23.43
C ASN A 3 -1.31 4.66 22.79
N ALA A 4 -1.40 4.75 21.46
CA ALA A 4 -2.41 4.03 20.72
C ALA A 4 -2.11 2.54 20.90
N LYS A 5 -2.96 1.84 21.66
CA LYS A 5 -2.95 0.37 21.70
C LYS A 5 -2.98 -0.14 20.26
N PRO A 6 -2.19 -1.17 19.88
CA PRO A 6 -2.27 -1.73 18.55
C PRO A 6 -3.72 -2.13 18.26
N LYS A 7 -4.30 -1.57 17.18
CA LYS A 7 -5.64 -1.94 16.73
C LYS A 7 -5.65 -3.47 16.52
N GLY A 8 -6.64 -4.13 17.10
CA GLY A 8 -6.65 -5.57 17.32
C GLY A 8 -6.30 -6.40 16.09
N PHE A 9 -5.49 -7.42 16.31
CA PHE A 9 -5.02 -8.35 15.29
C PHE A 9 -6.09 -9.40 15.01
N ARG A 10 -6.57 -9.49 13.77
CA ARG A 10 -7.44 -10.59 13.33
C ARG A 10 -6.67 -11.51 12.39
N LYS A 11 -6.55 -12.77 12.79
CA LYS A 11 -6.12 -13.90 11.95
C LYS A 11 -7.35 -14.56 11.34
N ASP A 12 -7.23 -15.06 10.11
CA ASP A 12 -8.10 -16.13 9.63
C ASP A 12 -7.79 -17.45 10.37
N GLU A 13 -8.65 -18.46 10.21
CA GLU A 13 -8.52 -19.75 10.90
C GLU A 13 -7.20 -20.46 10.56
N GLU A 14 -6.65 -20.19 9.37
CA GLU A 14 -5.41 -20.76 8.87
C GLU A 14 -4.16 -19.89 9.20
N GLY A 15 -4.35 -18.68 9.76
CA GLY A 15 -3.28 -17.73 10.09
C GLY A 15 -2.52 -17.16 8.88
N LYS A 16 -3.11 -17.23 7.68
CA LYS A 16 -2.58 -16.72 6.42
C LYS A 16 -2.90 -15.25 6.21
N PHE A 17 -3.97 -14.76 6.81
CA PHE A 17 -4.46 -13.39 6.64
C PHE A 17 -4.40 -12.62 7.96
N HIS A 18 -3.77 -11.45 7.96
CA HIS A 18 -3.70 -10.56 9.11
C HIS A 18 -4.30 -9.20 8.80
N LEU A 19 -5.12 -8.70 9.73
CA LEU A 19 -5.68 -7.35 9.70
C LEU A 19 -5.22 -6.55 10.93
N TRP A 20 -4.88 -5.29 10.73
CA TRP A 20 -4.53 -4.33 11.78
C TRP A 20 -5.58 -3.21 11.92
N PHE A 21 -6.85 -3.55 11.71
CA PHE A 21 -7.99 -2.68 11.95
C PHE A 21 -9.21 -3.49 12.39
N GLU A 22 -10.13 -2.84 13.09
CA GLU A 22 -11.36 -3.46 13.57
C GLU A 22 -12.44 -3.41 12.49
N LEU A 23 -13.15 -4.52 12.29
CA LEU A 23 -14.26 -4.59 11.34
C LEU A 23 -15.54 -4.05 11.97
N ASP A 24 -16.40 -3.47 11.13
CA ASP A 24 -17.74 -3.12 11.55
C ASP A 24 -18.59 -4.38 11.81
N LYS A 25 -19.80 -4.19 12.36
CA LYS A 25 -20.77 -5.27 12.63
C LYS A 25 -21.17 -6.11 11.41
N ASN A 26 -20.90 -5.61 10.20
CA ASN A 26 -21.20 -6.28 8.93
C ASN A 26 -19.94 -6.91 8.30
N GLY A 27 -18.79 -6.87 8.98
CA GLY A 27 -17.52 -7.40 8.47
C GLY A 27 -16.84 -6.50 7.44
N ASN A 28 -17.24 -5.22 7.32
CA ASN A 28 -16.58 -4.25 6.44
C ASN A 28 -15.44 -3.52 7.17
N PRO A 29 -14.46 -2.99 6.43
CA PRO A 29 -13.48 -2.08 7.00
C PRO A 29 -14.17 -0.86 7.63
N PRO A 30 -13.57 -0.30 8.70
CA PRO A 30 -14.15 0.79 9.45
C PRO A 30 -14.39 2.00 8.53
N ASN A 31 -15.61 2.55 8.58
CA ASN A 31 -15.96 3.78 7.86
C ASN A 31 -15.15 4.99 8.36
N ASP A 32 -14.55 4.90 9.54
CA ASP A 32 -13.80 5.92 10.31
C ASP A 32 -12.39 6.24 9.77
N TYR A 33 -12.06 5.70 8.59
CA TYR A 33 -11.14 6.37 7.66
C TYR A 33 -11.81 7.56 6.92
N LYS A 34 -12.85 8.16 7.50
CA LYS A 34 -13.30 9.50 7.10
C LYS A 34 -12.21 10.48 7.49
N LEU A 35 -11.66 11.17 6.50
CA LEU A 35 -10.97 12.43 6.72
C LEU A 35 -11.80 13.26 7.71
N LYS A 36 -11.20 13.65 8.85
CA LYS A 36 -11.72 14.77 9.63
C LYS A 36 -11.99 15.88 8.63
N GLU A 37 -13.23 16.38 8.62
CA GLU A 37 -13.81 17.16 7.54
C GLU A 37 -12.83 18.13 6.83
N LYS A 38 -12.80 18.06 5.49
CA LYS A 38 -12.27 19.03 4.51
C LYS A 38 -10.83 18.87 3.96
N GLN A 39 -10.33 17.67 3.72
CA GLN A 39 -9.26 17.49 2.72
C GLN A 39 -9.78 16.79 1.47
N THR A 40 -10.34 17.56 0.54
CA THR A 40 -10.68 17.03 -0.79
C THR A 40 -9.39 16.86 -1.58
N PHE A 41 -8.87 15.64 -1.68
CA PHE A 41 -7.73 15.33 -2.54
C PHE A 41 -8.18 15.36 -4.02
N SER A 42 -7.78 16.40 -4.76
CA SER A 42 -8.15 16.59 -6.17
C SER A 42 -7.41 15.68 -7.17
N ILE A 43 -6.88 14.55 -6.71
CA ILE A 43 -6.04 13.64 -7.52
C ILE A 43 -6.83 12.40 -7.98
N PHE A 44 -7.98 12.13 -7.35
CA PHE A 44 -8.90 11.09 -7.82
C PHE A 44 -9.88 11.68 -8.83
N LYS A 45 -9.83 11.16 -10.07
CA LYS A 45 -10.89 11.40 -11.07
C LYS A 45 -12.25 11.01 -10.46
N PRO A 46 -13.32 11.77 -10.75
CA PRO A 46 -14.60 11.69 -10.05
C PRO A 46 -15.42 10.41 -10.31
N ASP A 47 -14.94 9.47 -11.11
CA ASP A 47 -15.72 8.31 -11.56
C ASP A 47 -15.58 7.06 -10.67
N ILE A 48 -14.81 7.14 -9.58
CA ILE A 48 -14.70 6.06 -8.59
C ILE A 48 -15.57 6.45 -7.40
N PRO A 49 -16.62 5.69 -7.05
CA PRO A 49 -17.44 5.99 -5.88
C PRO A 49 -16.55 5.98 -4.64
N ASN A 50 -16.32 7.19 -4.12
CA ASN A 50 -15.59 7.46 -2.90
C ASN A 50 -16.44 6.97 -1.72
N ILE A 51 -16.34 5.68 -1.40
CA ILE A 51 -16.95 5.10 -0.19
C ILE A 51 -16.06 5.49 0.99
N GLY A 52 -15.97 6.79 1.30
CA GLY A 52 -15.52 7.35 2.58
C GLY A 52 -14.23 6.84 3.24
N ALA A 53 -13.39 6.08 2.55
CA ALA A 53 -12.23 5.36 3.09
C ALA A 53 -10.94 5.90 2.50
N HIS A 54 -9.86 5.84 3.28
CA HIS A 54 -8.53 6.23 2.81
C HIS A 54 -8.15 5.41 1.57
N PRO A 55 -7.46 6.01 0.58
CA PRO A 55 -6.95 5.25 -0.53
C PRO A 55 -5.98 4.19 -0.02
N VAL A 56 -6.07 3.00 -0.59
CA VAL A 56 -5.22 1.86 -0.25
C VAL A 56 -4.43 1.43 -1.48
N VAL A 57 -3.20 0.99 -1.24
CA VAL A 57 -2.38 0.30 -2.22
C VAL A 57 -2.12 -1.11 -1.71
N ILE A 58 -2.20 -2.10 -2.59
CA ILE A 58 -1.81 -3.47 -2.30
C ILE A 58 -0.61 -3.82 -3.18
N GLY A 59 0.52 -4.06 -2.54
CA GLY A 59 1.68 -4.64 -3.17
C GLY A 59 1.62 -6.16 -3.12
N VAL A 60 2.07 -6.79 -4.20
CA VAL A 60 1.94 -8.23 -4.41
C VAL A 60 3.26 -8.82 -4.87
N ASP A 61 3.75 -9.81 -4.14
CA ASP A 61 4.81 -10.70 -4.60
C ASP A 61 4.23 -12.10 -4.85
N VAL A 62 4.48 -12.66 -6.02
CA VAL A 62 3.77 -13.84 -6.53
C VAL A 62 4.74 -15.02 -6.63
N SER A 63 4.45 -16.09 -5.90
CA SER A 63 5.16 -17.36 -6.05
C SER A 63 4.43 -18.33 -6.98
N ALA A 64 5.09 -19.44 -7.32
CA ALA A 64 4.48 -20.52 -8.10
C ALA A 64 3.45 -21.35 -7.30
N GLY A 65 3.35 -21.16 -5.97
CA GLY A 65 2.46 -21.94 -5.10
C GLY A 65 2.93 -23.39 -4.87
N THR A 66 4.24 -23.64 -4.91
CA THR A 66 4.85 -24.99 -4.79
C THR A 66 5.33 -25.33 -3.38
N GLY A 67 5.16 -24.42 -2.40
CA GLY A 67 5.70 -24.59 -1.05
C GLY A 67 7.11 -24.02 -0.86
N SER A 68 7.81 -23.66 -1.94
CA SER A 68 9.20 -23.20 -1.87
C SER A 68 9.34 -21.72 -1.54
N SER A 69 8.40 -20.87 -1.97
CA SER A 69 8.38 -19.43 -1.64
C SER A 69 6.95 -18.95 -1.43
N ASN A 70 6.79 -17.84 -0.71
CA ASN A 70 5.46 -17.36 -0.36
C ASN A 70 4.87 -16.50 -1.46
N SER A 71 3.57 -16.65 -1.70
CA SER A 71 2.79 -15.59 -2.32
C SER A 71 2.36 -14.61 -1.22
N ALA A 72 2.63 -13.33 -1.41
CA ALA A 72 2.40 -12.28 -0.41
C ALA A 72 1.56 -11.13 -0.96
N LEU A 73 0.54 -10.70 -0.22
CA LEU A 73 -0.19 -9.44 -0.42
C LEU A 73 0.05 -8.54 0.79
N CYS A 74 0.38 -7.28 0.55
CA CYS A 74 0.59 -6.29 1.60
C CYS A 74 -0.23 -5.04 1.28
N ALA A 75 -1.24 -4.76 2.09
CA ALA A 75 -2.09 -3.58 1.93
C ALA A 75 -1.62 -2.44 2.83
N TRP A 76 -1.51 -1.24 2.24
CA TRP A 76 -1.04 -0.03 2.88
C TRP A 76 -2.02 1.12 2.66
N ASP A 77 -2.27 1.87 3.72
CA ASP A 77 -3.05 3.11 3.68
C ASP A 77 -2.15 4.27 3.22
N THR A 78 -2.55 4.95 2.15
CA THR A 78 -1.75 6.02 1.54
C THR A 78 -1.76 7.34 2.33
N VAL A 79 -2.65 7.49 3.32
CA VAL A 79 -2.77 8.71 4.14
C VAL A 79 -2.04 8.54 5.47
N THR A 80 -2.25 7.40 6.15
CA THR A 80 -1.56 7.13 7.42
C THR A 80 -0.14 6.60 7.21
N HIS A 81 0.16 6.09 6.01
CA HIS A 81 1.41 5.39 5.67
C HIS A 81 1.63 4.16 6.56
N GLU A 82 0.55 3.49 6.95
CA GLU A 82 0.60 2.29 7.77
C GLU A 82 0.20 1.06 6.96
N LYS A 83 0.83 -0.07 7.27
CA LYS A 83 0.39 -1.38 6.79
C LYS A 83 -0.87 -1.80 7.52
N ILE A 84 -1.94 -2.12 6.78
CA ILE A 84 -3.29 -2.38 7.32
C ILE A 84 -3.76 -3.83 7.14
N ALA A 85 -3.21 -4.56 6.16
CA ALA A 85 -3.45 -5.99 5.99
C ALA A 85 -2.26 -6.71 5.36
N GLU A 86 -2.10 -8.00 5.65
CA GLU A 86 -1.25 -8.90 4.87
C GLU A 86 -1.90 -10.27 4.64
N PHE A 87 -1.60 -10.86 3.49
CA PHE A 87 -1.87 -12.26 3.18
C PHE A 87 -0.55 -12.93 2.84
N VAL A 88 -0.26 -14.10 3.40
CA VAL A 88 0.94 -14.86 3.04
C VAL A 88 0.67 -16.34 3.04
N ASP A 89 0.93 -17.00 1.92
CA ASP A 89 0.78 -18.46 1.78
C ASP A 89 1.72 -19.03 0.71
N PRO A 90 2.48 -20.11 1.00
CA PRO A 90 3.41 -20.71 0.05
C PRO A 90 2.77 -21.67 -0.98
N TYR A 91 1.49 -21.99 -0.81
CA TYR A 91 0.76 -22.93 -1.68
C TYR A 91 -0.26 -22.25 -2.59
N THR A 92 -0.50 -20.95 -2.39
CA THR A 92 -1.41 -20.18 -3.22
C THR A 92 -0.77 -19.94 -4.59
N ARG A 93 -1.41 -20.50 -5.63
CA ARG A 93 -1.01 -20.31 -7.02
C ARG A 93 -1.35 -18.92 -7.54
N PRO A 94 -0.67 -18.42 -8.59
CA PRO A 94 -0.90 -17.09 -9.14
C PRO A 94 -2.37 -16.76 -9.45
N GLU A 95 -3.12 -17.72 -9.99
CA GLU A 95 -4.53 -17.53 -10.33
C GLU A 95 -5.40 -17.36 -9.10
N ALA A 96 -5.19 -18.20 -8.08
CA ALA A 96 -5.90 -18.12 -6.80
C ALA A 96 -5.55 -16.82 -6.06
N LEU A 97 -4.27 -16.43 -6.08
CA LEU A 97 -3.82 -15.16 -5.51
C LEU A 97 -4.49 -13.97 -6.17
N ALA A 98 -4.71 -14.01 -7.49
CA ALA A 98 -5.39 -12.93 -8.22
C ALA A 98 -6.85 -12.76 -7.76
N TYR A 99 -7.58 -13.84 -7.49
CA TYR A 99 -8.92 -13.73 -6.89
C TYR A 99 -8.86 -13.08 -5.52
N SER A 100 -7.94 -13.51 -4.65
CA SER A 100 -7.76 -12.94 -3.31
C SER A 100 -7.39 -11.45 -3.39
N ALA A 101 -6.44 -11.09 -4.25
CA ALA A 101 -5.98 -9.72 -4.43
C ALA A 101 -7.09 -8.79 -4.94
N VAL A 102 -7.86 -9.21 -5.96
CA VAL A 102 -8.97 -8.41 -6.50
C VAL A 102 -10.11 -8.30 -5.49
N SER A 103 -10.41 -9.36 -4.76
CA SER A 103 -11.44 -9.35 -3.71
C SER A 103 -11.05 -8.40 -2.58
N LEU A 104 -9.80 -8.50 -2.11
CA LEU A 104 -9.24 -7.60 -1.11
C LEU A 104 -9.25 -6.14 -1.60
N ALA A 105 -8.86 -5.91 -2.85
CA ALA A 105 -8.85 -4.57 -3.44
C ALA A 105 -10.25 -3.96 -3.51
N LYS A 106 -11.26 -4.73 -3.93
CA LYS A 106 -12.66 -4.27 -3.97
C LYS A 106 -13.19 -4.00 -2.55
N TRP A 107 -12.89 -4.89 -1.60
CA TRP A 107 -13.29 -4.75 -0.20
C TRP A 107 -12.67 -3.52 0.48
N LEU A 108 -11.43 -3.16 0.13
CA LEU A 108 -10.72 -1.97 0.61
C LEU A 108 -11.00 -0.70 -0.22
N GLY A 109 -12.19 -0.59 -0.83
CA GLY A 109 -12.60 0.64 -1.54
C GLY A 109 -11.90 0.84 -2.89
N ASN A 110 -11.70 -0.24 -3.65
CA ASN A 110 -10.97 -0.26 -4.92
C ASN A 110 -9.49 0.12 -4.76
N ALA A 111 -8.75 -0.60 -3.91
CA ALA A 111 -7.33 -0.38 -3.67
C ALA A 111 -6.46 -0.59 -4.93
N LYS A 112 -5.43 0.24 -5.12
CA LYS A 112 -4.55 0.10 -6.28
C LYS A 112 -3.65 -1.13 -6.15
N LEU A 113 -3.63 -2.00 -7.15
CA LEU A 113 -2.74 -3.18 -7.16
C LEU A 113 -1.41 -2.88 -7.85
N ILE A 114 -0.31 -3.36 -7.28
CA ILE A 114 1.01 -3.41 -7.91
C ILE A 114 1.67 -4.75 -7.63
N TRP A 115 2.28 -5.36 -8.65
CA TRP A 115 2.95 -6.66 -8.54
C TRP A 115 4.24 -6.70 -9.33
N GLU A 116 5.13 -7.62 -8.97
CA GLU A 116 6.28 -7.96 -9.81
C GLU A 116 5.79 -8.72 -11.05
N GLN A 117 6.08 -8.23 -12.26
CA GLN A 117 5.58 -8.81 -13.50
C GLN A 117 6.31 -10.10 -13.91
N ASN A 118 7.52 -10.34 -13.41
CA ASN A 118 8.33 -11.46 -13.87
C ASN A 118 7.82 -12.81 -13.35
N GLY A 119 8.12 -13.87 -14.10
CA GLY A 119 7.78 -15.24 -13.73
C GLY A 119 6.28 -15.44 -13.44
N PRO A 120 5.89 -15.94 -12.24
CA PRO A 120 4.50 -16.15 -11.84
C PRO A 120 3.61 -14.88 -11.93
N GLY A 121 4.23 -13.71 -11.84
CA GLY A 121 3.55 -12.41 -11.95
C GLY A 121 2.84 -12.16 -13.28
N ARG A 122 3.27 -12.81 -14.37
CA ARG A 122 2.57 -12.72 -15.67
C ARG A 122 1.22 -13.42 -15.62
N GLN A 123 1.16 -14.60 -15.02
CA GLN A 123 -0.07 -15.38 -14.86
C GLN A 123 -1.04 -14.65 -13.93
N PHE A 124 -0.53 -14.14 -12.81
CA PHE A 124 -1.29 -13.28 -11.90
C PHE A 124 -1.89 -12.07 -12.64
N GLY A 125 -1.08 -11.31 -13.38
CA GLY A 125 -1.54 -10.13 -14.12
C GLY A 125 -2.58 -10.44 -15.21
N SER A 126 -2.46 -11.59 -15.91
CA SER A 126 -3.47 -12.07 -16.85
C SER A 126 -4.81 -12.29 -16.14
N ARG A 127 -4.78 -13.01 -15.01
CA ARG A 127 -6.00 -13.29 -14.25
C ARG A 127 -6.63 -12.03 -13.66
N VAL A 128 -5.84 -11.08 -13.17
CA VAL A 128 -6.37 -9.76 -12.72
C VAL A 128 -7.08 -9.03 -13.86
N SER A 129 -6.54 -9.11 -15.08
CA SER A 129 -7.14 -8.50 -16.28
C SER A 129 -8.43 -9.21 -16.69
N GLU A 130 -8.46 -10.55 -16.64
CA GLU A 130 -9.65 -11.37 -16.89
C GLU A 130 -10.79 -11.08 -15.89
N LEU A 131 -10.43 -10.76 -14.64
CA LEU A 131 -11.38 -10.34 -13.60
C LEU A 131 -11.90 -8.90 -13.79
N GLY A 132 -11.45 -8.19 -14.83
CA GLY A 132 -11.88 -6.84 -15.17
C GLY A 132 -11.43 -5.77 -14.18
N TYR A 133 -10.37 -6.03 -13.41
CA TYR A 133 -9.88 -5.08 -12.42
C TYR A 133 -8.89 -4.08 -13.02
N ASN A 134 -9.28 -2.80 -13.02
CA ASN A 134 -8.55 -1.76 -13.76
C ASN A 134 -7.70 -0.82 -12.90
N ASN A 135 -7.87 -0.81 -11.57
CA ASN A 135 -7.07 0.05 -10.69
C ASN A 135 -5.71 -0.58 -10.39
N ILE A 136 -4.85 -0.63 -11.41
CA ILE A 136 -3.56 -1.29 -11.36
C ILE A 136 -2.42 -0.30 -11.62
N TYR A 137 -1.24 -0.62 -11.12
CA TYR A 137 -0.01 0.08 -11.48
C TYR A 137 0.34 -0.24 -12.93
N LEU A 138 0.50 0.82 -13.71
CA LEU A 138 1.01 0.76 -15.07
C LEU A 138 2.43 1.30 -15.08
N ARG A 139 3.33 0.54 -15.70
CA ARG A 139 4.75 0.86 -15.76
C ARG A 139 4.97 2.22 -16.44
N SER A 140 5.76 3.11 -15.83
CA SER A 140 6.32 4.28 -16.50
C SER A 140 7.67 3.95 -17.13
N GLN A 141 7.99 4.59 -18.27
CA GLN A 141 9.37 4.63 -18.74
C GLN A 141 10.10 5.72 -17.96
N ASP A 142 11.00 5.32 -17.06
CA ASP A 142 11.77 6.23 -16.21
C ASP A 142 12.96 6.88 -16.96
N THR A 143 13.16 6.55 -18.24
CA THR A 143 14.31 6.99 -19.07
C THR A 143 14.09 8.31 -19.81
N THR A 144 12.89 8.91 -19.73
CA THR A 144 12.58 10.18 -20.41
C THR A 144 12.13 11.22 -19.39
N ILE A 145 12.57 12.48 -19.57
CA ILE A 145 12.18 13.64 -18.71
C ILE A 145 10.64 13.74 -18.61
N GLU A 146 9.94 13.36 -19.67
CA GLU A 146 8.51 13.08 -19.66
C GLU A 146 8.24 11.62 -19.26
N LYS A 147 7.69 11.41 -18.06
CA LYS A 147 7.23 10.08 -17.61
C LYS A 147 6.04 9.62 -18.45
N LYS A 148 6.30 8.97 -19.58
CA LYS A 148 5.25 8.31 -20.37
C LYS A 148 4.81 7.04 -19.65
N VAL A 149 3.55 7.04 -19.19
CA VAL A 149 2.89 5.85 -18.62
C VAL A 149 2.63 4.88 -19.78
N THR A 150 3.15 3.66 -19.68
CA THR A 150 2.91 2.61 -20.66
C THR A 150 1.58 1.91 -20.40
N LYS A 151 1.14 1.07 -21.34
CA LYS A 151 -0.03 0.19 -21.14
C LYS A 151 0.33 -1.15 -20.49
N ILE A 152 1.57 -1.32 -20.03
CA ILE A 152 2.05 -2.59 -19.49
C ILE A 152 1.74 -2.64 -17.98
N PRO A 153 0.94 -3.61 -17.52
CA PRO A 153 0.57 -3.73 -16.13
C PRO A 153 1.68 -4.38 -15.29
N GLY A 154 1.82 -3.92 -14.04
CA GLY A 154 2.81 -4.41 -13.10
C GLY A 154 4.16 -3.70 -13.19
N TRP A 155 5.06 -4.08 -12.29
CA TRP A 155 6.42 -3.55 -12.20
C TRP A 155 7.42 -4.60 -12.69
N ALA A 156 8.31 -4.20 -13.59
CA ALA A 156 9.35 -5.09 -14.12
C ALA A 156 10.67 -4.86 -13.35
N PRO A 157 11.19 -5.87 -12.65
CA PRO A 157 12.44 -5.76 -11.93
C PRO A 157 13.63 -5.77 -12.89
N THR A 158 14.56 -4.86 -12.64
CA THR A 158 15.96 -4.92 -13.07
C THR A 158 16.81 -4.88 -11.81
N ARG A 159 18.10 -5.23 -11.90
CA ARG A 159 19.00 -5.16 -10.74
C ARG A 159 19.02 -3.76 -10.11
N GLU A 160 19.06 -2.73 -10.97
CA GLU A 160 19.04 -1.33 -10.58
C GLU A 160 17.68 -0.90 -10.01
N SER A 161 16.58 -1.27 -10.67
CA SER A 161 15.25 -0.88 -10.19
C SER A 161 14.88 -1.57 -8.88
N LYS A 162 15.34 -2.81 -8.66
CA LYS A 162 15.18 -3.53 -7.39
C LYS A 162 16.01 -2.91 -6.27
N LEU A 163 17.24 -2.48 -6.56
CA LEU A 163 18.07 -1.76 -5.60
C LEU A 163 17.44 -0.43 -5.19
N LEU A 164 16.90 0.32 -6.16
CA LEU A 164 16.18 1.57 -5.88
C LEU A 164 14.88 1.31 -5.09
N LEU A 165 14.12 0.29 -5.46
CA LEU A 165 12.87 -0.10 -4.78
C LEU A 165 13.12 -0.40 -3.30
N LEU A 166 14.11 -1.24 -3.00
CA LEU A 166 14.45 -1.62 -1.64
C LEU A 166 15.14 -0.49 -0.87
N GLY A 167 15.96 0.33 -1.54
CA GLY A 167 16.57 1.52 -0.95
C GLY A 167 15.53 2.53 -0.47
N ASN A 168 14.56 2.88 -1.32
CA ASN A 168 13.48 3.80 -0.96
C ASN A 168 12.65 3.26 0.21
N TYR A 169 12.35 1.96 0.22
CA TYR A 169 11.60 1.34 1.30
C TYR A 169 12.38 1.32 2.62
N ARG A 170 13.69 1.02 2.58
CA ARG A 170 14.56 1.13 3.76
C ARG A 170 14.55 2.54 4.32
N ASP A 171 14.77 3.56 3.47
CA ASP A 171 14.80 4.96 3.89
C ASP A 171 13.46 5.39 4.51
N ALA A 172 12.33 4.85 4.02
CA ALA A 172 11.00 5.09 4.58
C ALA A 172 10.78 4.47 5.96
N ILE A 173 11.33 3.28 6.21
CA ILE A 173 11.32 2.65 7.54
C ILE A 173 12.23 3.43 8.49
N GLU A 174 13.48 3.71 8.09
CA GLU A 174 14.48 4.39 8.93
C GLU A 174 14.04 5.80 9.34
N SER A 175 13.42 6.54 8.42
CA SER A 175 12.89 7.89 8.69
C SER A 175 11.57 7.91 9.47
N GLY A 176 10.93 6.76 9.70
CA GLY A 176 9.58 6.68 10.25
C GLY A 176 8.51 7.27 9.32
N SER A 177 8.79 7.39 8.03
CA SER A 177 7.84 7.88 7.01
C SER A 177 6.72 6.88 6.74
N CYS A 178 6.95 5.60 7.06
CA CYS A 178 5.99 4.51 6.97
C CYS A 178 6.02 3.65 8.25
N ALA A 179 4.91 2.98 8.57
CA ALA A 179 4.83 2.06 9.71
C ALA A 179 4.36 0.67 9.27
N ASN A 180 5.31 -0.27 9.20
CA ASN A 180 5.00 -1.68 8.99
C ASN A 180 4.56 -2.32 10.32
N ARG A 181 3.33 -2.83 10.35
CA ARG A 181 2.74 -3.46 11.54
C ARG A 181 3.09 -4.95 11.68
N SER A 182 3.70 -5.56 10.64
CA SER A 182 4.09 -6.96 10.63
C SER A 182 5.50 -7.15 11.17
N LYS A 183 5.59 -7.75 12.37
CA LYS A 183 6.88 -8.10 12.97
C LYS A 183 7.69 -9.03 12.06
N ILE A 184 7.05 -10.03 11.46
CA ILE A 184 7.70 -11.01 10.58
C ILE A 184 8.26 -10.32 9.33
N ALA A 185 7.48 -9.41 8.72
CA ALA A 185 7.97 -8.66 7.55
C ALA A 185 9.18 -7.78 7.90
N LEU A 186 9.21 -7.17 9.09
CA LEU A 186 10.35 -6.40 9.56
C LEU A 186 11.57 -7.28 9.83
N GLU A 187 11.40 -8.45 10.43
CA GLU A 187 12.50 -9.41 10.65
C GLU A 187 13.10 -9.89 9.31
N GLU A 188 12.26 -10.14 8.29
CA GLU A 188 12.72 -10.48 6.93
C GLU A 188 13.55 -9.37 6.27
N THR A 189 13.34 -8.09 6.63
CA THR A 189 14.17 -7.00 6.08
C THR A 189 15.65 -7.14 6.45
N LEU A 190 15.94 -7.72 7.63
CA LEU A 190 17.31 -7.92 8.13
C LEU A 190 18.06 -9.00 7.34
N GLU A 191 17.35 -9.83 6.59
CA GLU A 191 17.93 -10.92 5.80
C GLU A 191 18.37 -10.46 4.41
N TYR A 192 18.08 -9.22 4.00
CA TYR A 192 18.58 -8.64 2.75
C TYR A 192 20.02 -8.13 2.90
N VAL A 193 20.89 -8.61 2.01
CA VAL A 193 22.31 -8.27 1.98
C VAL A 193 22.73 -7.74 0.61
N TYR A 194 23.75 -6.89 0.58
CA TYR A 194 24.39 -6.52 -0.67
C TYR A 194 25.24 -7.69 -1.17
N GLY A 195 24.95 -8.16 -2.38
CA GLY A 195 25.75 -9.15 -3.09
C GLY A 195 27.09 -8.56 -3.55
N VAL A 196 28.04 -9.43 -3.88
CA VAL A 196 29.40 -9.06 -4.32
C VAL A 196 29.39 -8.17 -5.56
N ASN A 197 28.36 -8.32 -6.41
CA ASN A 197 28.17 -7.55 -7.64
C ASN A 197 27.40 -6.23 -7.40
N GLY A 198 27.23 -5.80 -6.15
CA GLY A 198 26.51 -4.57 -5.78
C GLY A 198 24.98 -4.65 -5.95
N GLY A 199 24.42 -5.84 -6.23
CA GLY A 199 22.97 -6.08 -6.20
C GLY A 199 22.47 -6.31 -4.78
N VAL A 200 21.16 -6.24 -4.56
CA VAL A 200 20.53 -6.61 -3.27
C VAL A 200 19.91 -7.99 -3.40
N GLU A 201 20.30 -8.90 -2.51
CA GLU A 201 19.89 -10.31 -2.53
C GLU A 201 19.45 -10.73 -1.13
N HIS A 202 18.50 -11.67 -1.05
CA HIS A 202 18.10 -12.27 0.21
C HIS A 202 19.14 -13.32 0.62
N SER A 203 19.68 -13.23 1.84
CA SER A 203 20.76 -14.09 2.34
C SER A 203 20.45 -15.59 2.21
N ARG A 204 19.19 -15.99 2.42
CA ARG A 204 18.76 -17.39 2.25
C ARG A 204 18.61 -17.84 0.79
N ALA A 205 18.39 -16.92 -0.15
CA ALA A 205 18.46 -17.25 -1.59
C ALA A 205 19.89 -17.57 -2.04
N ARG A 206 20.90 -17.09 -1.30
CA ARG A 206 22.32 -17.35 -1.54
C ARG A 206 22.76 -18.74 -1.05
N ASN A 207 22.08 -19.29 -0.04
CA ASN A 207 22.38 -20.61 0.54
C ASN A 207 21.43 -21.68 -0.02
N LYS A 208 21.77 -22.28 -1.17
CA LYS A 208 21.01 -23.38 -1.80
C LYS A 208 21.03 -24.72 -1.03
N THR A 209 21.70 -24.80 0.11
CA THR A 209 22.05 -26.04 0.83
C THR A 209 21.42 -26.17 2.23
N ASP A 210 20.35 -25.43 2.55
CA ASP A 210 19.62 -25.66 3.80
C ASP A 210 18.52 -26.73 3.58
N PRO A 211 18.57 -27.90 4.26
CA PRO A 211 17.60 -28.99 4.12
C PRO A 211 16.33 -28.81 4.97
N SER A 212 16.14 -27.67 5.64
CA SER A 212 14.91 -27.39 6.38
C SER A 212 13.76 -27.04 5.42
N GLY A 213 13.14 -28.06 4.83
CA GLY A 213 11.95 -28.00 3.97
C GLY A 213 10.67 -27.52 4.67
N ALA A 214 10.77 -26.61 5.63
CA ALA A 214 9.66 -25.94 6.30
C ALA A 214 9.73 -24.44 6.00
N GLY A 215 9.02 -23.99 4.97
CA GLY A 215 8.56 -22.61 4.81
C GLY A 215 9.60 -21.50 4.94
N ALA A 216 10.74 -21.62 4.24
CA ALA A 216 11.74 -20.56 4.21
C ALA A 216 11.14 -19.29 3.60
N SER A 217 10.91 -18.26 4.42
CA SER A 217 10.52 -16.93 3.93
C SER A 217 11.60 -16.37 2.98
N HIS A 218 11.24 -16.13 1.72
CA HIS A 218 12.18 -15.66 0.69
C HIS A 218 12.31 -14.13 0.63
N GLY A 219 11.87 -13.42 1.67
CA GLY A 219 11.71 -11.96 1.66
C GLY A 219 10.49 -11.50 0.85
N ASP A 220 9.57 -12.41 0.54
CA ASP A 220 8.41 -12.13 -0.34
C ASP A 220 7.51 -11.02 0.25
N ARG A 221 7.38 -10.97 1.60
CA ARG A 221 6.64 -9.89 2.29
C ARG A 221 7.29 -8.53 2.06
N VAL A 222 8.62 -8.48 2.08
CA VAL A 222 9.41 -7.25 1.93
C VAL A 222 9.30 -6.71 0.51
N ILE A 223 9.32 -7.57 -0.50
CA ILE A 223 9.08 -7.16 -1.89
C ILE A 223 7.66 -6.61 -2.05
N ALA A 224 6.65 -7.31 -1.53
CA ALA A 224 5.27 -6.84 -1.56
C ALA A 224 5.11 -5.48 -0.86
N ASP A 225 5.72 -5.29 0.32
CA ASP A 225 5.70 -4.01 1.05
C ASP A 225 6.41 -2.89 0.26
N ALA A 226 7.59 -3.16 -0.30
CA ALA A 226 8.35 -2.17 -1.06
C ALA A 226 7.62 -1.75 -2.35
N LEU A 227 6.94 -2.69 -3.03
CA LEU A 227 6.09 -2.40 -4.19
C LEU A 227 4.92 -1.48 -3.81
N ALA A 228 4.25 -1.75 -2.69
CA ALA A 228 3.18 -0.88 -2.19
C ALA A 228 3.71 0.54 -1.93
N TRP A 229 4.88 0.65 -1.27
CA TRP A 229 5.53 1.92 -0.98
C TRP A 229 5.89 2.72 -2.24
N LYS A 230 6.38 2.06 -3.30
CA LYS A 230 6.66 2.71 -4.59
C LYS A 230 5.44 3.44 -5.16
N CYS A 231 4.25 2.87 -5.01
CA CYS A 231 3.03 3.54 -5.42
C CYS A 231 2.72 4.74 -4.52
N ILE A 232 2.87 4.60 -3.20
CA ILE A 232 2.62 5.67 -2.21
C ILE A 232 3.50 6.89 -2.49
N GLU A 233 4.80 6.71 -2.72
CA GLU A 233 5.70 7.82 -3.10
C GLU A 233 5.25 8.51 -4.40
N GLY A 234 4.75 7.72 -5.35
CA GLY A 234 4.26 8.21 -6.65
C GLY A 234 2.96 9.02 -6.57
N PHE A 235 2.16 8.88 -5.51
CA PHE A 235 0.93 9.67 -5.32
C PHE A 235 1.21 11.14 -4.96
N GLY A 236 2.48 11.51 -4.77
CA GLY A 236 2.88 12.81 -4.24
C GLY A 236 2.67 12.83 -2.74
N LYS A 237 3.66 13.33 -1.99
CA LYS A 237 3.53 13.52 -0.56
C LYS A 237 2.29 14.39 -0.33
N GLY A 238 1.18 13.80 0.12
CA GLY A 238 0.13 14.58 0.75
C GLY A 238 0.86 15.37 1.82
N LYS A 239 0.93 16.71 1.68
CA LYS A 239 1.48 17.54 2.74
C LYS A 239 0.63 17.20 3.96
N LYS A 240 1.19 16.47 4.93
CA LYS A 240 0.66 16.50 6.29
C LYS A 240 0.67 17.98 6.62
N GLU A 241 -0.49 18.64 6.57
CA GLU A 241 -0.63 19.92 7.22
C GLU A 241 -0.20 19.66 8.66
N PRO A 242 0.86 20.33 9.15
CA PRO A 242 1.23 20.16 10.55
C PRO A 242 -0.03 20.45 11.37
N ASP A 243 -0.30 19.63 12.39
CA ASP A 243 -1.34 19.90 13.38
C ASP A 243 -1.04 21.27 13.99
N MET A 244 -1.57 22.33 13.37
CA MET A 244 -1.47 23.66 13.91
C MET A 244 -2.37 23.63 15.15
N PRO A 245 -1.85 23.95 16.35
CA PRO A 245 -2.70 24.04 17.53
C PRO A 245 -3.87 24.96 17.22
N GLU A 246 -5.08 24.56 17.60
CA GLU A 246 -6.27 25.38 17.38
C GLU A 246 -5.99 26.78 17.91
N ALA A 247 -6.15 27.78 17.04
CA ALA A 247 -5.87 29.16 17.39
C ALA A 247 -6.66 29.52 18.66
N PRO A 248 -5.99 29.98 19.74
CA PRO A 248 -6.65 30.30 21.00
C PRO A 248 -7.84 31.22 20.78
N TYR A 249 -8.93 30.96 21.51
CA TYR A 249 -10.16 31.73 21.39
C TYR A 249 -9.88 33.23 21.55
N GLY A 250 -10.37 34.04 20.60
CA GLY A 250 -10.19 35.49 20.60
C GLY A 250 -8.88 36.01 19.98
N SER A 251 -7.93 35.13 19.61
CA SER A 251 -6.69 35.52 18.92
C SER A 251 -6.95 36.11 17.52
N LEU A 252 -5.97 36.85 16.98
CA LEU A 252 -6.02 37.39 15.63
C LEU A 252 -6.24 36.28 14.59
N GLN A 253 -5.54 35.15 14.75
CA GLN A 253 -5.68 33.98 13.89
C GLN A 253 -7.07 33.33 13.98
N TRP A 254 -7.67 33.27 15.19
CA TRP A 254 -9.05 32.80 15.38
C TRP A 254 -10.06 33.68 14.64
N ARG A 255 -9.92 35.02 14.72
CA ARG A 255 -10.80 35.98 14.02
C ARG A 255 -10.64 35.90 12.49
N ILE A 256 -9.41 35.70 12.00
CA ILE A 256 -9.14 35.47 10.57
C ILE A 256 -9.83 34.19 10.09
N ASN A 257 -9.77 33.11 10.89
CA ASN A 257 -10.41 31.83 10.58
C ASN A 257 -11.94 31.95 10.56
N GLN A 258 -12.55 32.72 11.46
CA GLN A 258 -13.99 33.00 11.44
C GLN A 258 -14.41 33.77 10.18
N LYS A 259 -13.69 34.85 9.83
CA LYS A 259 -13.96 35.62 8.59
C LYS A 259 -13.85 34.74 7.32
N LYS A 260 -12.90 33.81 7.28
CA LYS A 260 -12.77 32.84 6.19
C LYS A 260 -13.97 31.87 6.15
N LYS A 261 -14.40 31.34 7.30
CA LYS A 261 -15.59 30.46 7.40
C LYS A 261 -16.87 31.18 6.95
N ASP A 262 -17.04 32.45 7.31
CA ASP A 262 -18.20 33.25 6.92
C ASP A 262 -18.23 33.57 5.42
N LYS A 263 -17.08 33.90 4.82
CA LYS A 263 -16.97 34.06 3.35
C LYS A 263 -17.30 32.75 2.60
N GLN A 264 -16.84 31.61 3.13
CA GLN A 264 -17.09 30.30 2.52
C GLN A 264 -18.57 29.89 2.62
N LYS A 265 -19.27 30.25 3.71
CA LYS A 265 -20.72 30.09 3.84
C LYS A 265 -21.49 31.00 2.88
N LYS A 266 -21.08 32.26 2.70
CA LYS A 266 -21.68 33.18 1.73
C LYS A 266 -21.58 32.67 0.28
N HIS A 267 -20.45 32.09 -0.11
CA HIS A 267 -20.28 31.52 -1.46
C HIS A 267 -21.19 30.31 -1.74
N LYS A 268 -21.54 29.53 -0.72
CA LYS A 268 -22.49 28.40 -0.85
C LYS A 268 -23.96 28.84 -0.89
N LEU A 269 -24.25 30.09 -0.53
CA LEU A 269 -25.62 30.63 -0.44
C LEU A 269 -26.00 31.54 -1.61
N LEU A 270 -25.21 31.58 -2.69
CA LEU A 270 -25.59 32.26 -3.93
C LEU A 270 -26.63 31.42 -4.70
N GLY A 271 -27.90 31.59 -4.29
CA GLY A 271 -29.10 31.69 -5.11
C GLY A 271 -29.58 30.50 -5.95
N LYS A 272 -30.56 29.75 -5.44
CA LYS A 272 -31.67 29.26 -6.28
C LYS A 272 -32.53 30.48 -6.62
N GLY A 273 -32.42 30.99 -7.83
CA GLY A 273 -33.23 32.11 -8.29
C GLY A 273 -32.52 32.97 -9.30
N TRP A 274 -32.21 32.38 -10.46
CA TRP A 274 -32.40 32.90 -11.83
C TRP A 274 -32.59 31.68 -12.73
#